data_AF-A0A9X8VDN4-F1
#
_entry.id   AF-A0A9X8VDN4-F1
#
_cell.length_a   1.000
_cell.length_b   1.000
_cell.length_c   1.000
_cell.angle_alpha   90.00
_cell.angle_beta   90.00
_cell.angle_gamma   90.00
#
_symmetry.space_group_name_H-M   'P 1'
#
loop_
_entity.id
_entity.type
_entity.pdbx_description
1 polymer ?
#
loop_
_entity_poly.entity_id
_entity_poly.type
_entity_poly.pdbx_seq_one_letter_code
_entity_poly.pdbx_strand_id
1 'polypeptide(L)'
;SIGRLVRYADGVAQGENAPLPKVGGRELTQLAQALESMRLKLEGKAYIEQYAHTLTHELKSPLAAIRGAAELLQELPPPETARRFL
;
A
#
# COMPACT_ATOMS: atom_id res chain seq x y z
N SER A 1 -28.07 16.59 11.60
CA SER A 1 -27.51 16.25 10.27
C SER A 1 -26.00 16.49 10.17
N ILE A 2 -25.49 17.69 10.49
CA ILE A 2 -24.04 18.01 10.47
C ILE A 2 -23.18 17.13 11.38
N GLY A 3 -23.59 16.91 12.64
CA GLY A 3 -22.80 16.07 13.56
C GLY A 3 -22.59 14.62 13.10
N ARG A 4 -23.44 14.11 12.20
CA ARG A 4 -23.22 12.79 11.57
C ARG A 4 -22.10 12.83 10.54
N LEU A 5 -22.01 13.92 9.77
CA LEU A 5 -20.93 14.11 8.79
C LEU A 5 -19.59 14.34 9.48
N VAL A 6 -19.57 15.05 10.62
CA VAL A 6 -18.36 15.22 11.44
C VAL A 6 -17.84 13.87 11.91
N ARG A 7 -18.69 13.05 12.55
CA ARG A 7 -18.28 11.70 12.99
C ARG A 7 -17.83 10.80 11.84
N TYR A 8 -18.49 10.91 10.68
CA TYR A 8 -18.07 10.17 9.49
C TYR A 8 -16.67 10.62 9.03
N ALA A 9 -16.41 11.94 8.97
CA ALA A 9 -15.11 12.47 8.58
C ALA A 9 -13.99 12.07 9.57
N ASP A 10 -14.28 12.09 10.88
CA ASP A 10 -13.34 11.65 11.92
C ASP A 10 -13.00 10.15 11.76
N GLY A 11 -13.99 9.31 11.51
CA GLY A 11 -13.78 7.87 11.25
C GLY A 11 -12.94 7.63 9.99
N VAL A 12 -13.26 8.32 8.88
CA VAL A 12 -12.46 8.26 7.65
C VAL A 12 -11.01 8.67 7.88
N ALA A 13 -10.77 9.72 8.68
CA ALA A 13 -9.42 10.17 9.01
C ALA A 13 -8.63 9.15 9.84
N GLN A 14 -9.31 8.30 10.61
CA GLN A 14 -8.71 7.18 11.34
C GLN A 14 -8.58 5.89 10.50
N GLY A 15 -8.98 5.92 9.23
CA GLY A 15 -8.95 4.74 8.35
C GLY A 15 -10.11 3.77 8.59
N GLU A 16 -11.15 4.18 9.32
CA GLU A 16 -12.33 3.35 9.55
C GLU A 16 -13.20 3.29 8.29
N ASN A 17 -13.78 2.10 8.05
CA ASN A 17 -14.72 1.89 6.96
C ASN A 17 -16.16 2.25 7.41
N ALA A 18 -16.39 3.54 7.67
CA ALA A 18 -17.68 4.05 8.12
C ALA A 18 -18.66 4.24 6.94
N PRO A 19 -19.94 3.84 7.05
CA PRO A 19 -20.92 4.08 5.99
C PRO A 19 -21.33 5.55 5.92
N LEU A 20 -21.48 6.09 4.70
CA LEU A 20 -21.88 7.48 4.49
C LEU A 20 -23.28 7.75 5.09
N PRO A 21 -23.43 8.74 5.99
CA PRO A 21 -24.70 9.00 6.64
C PRO A 21 -25.69 9.68 5.68
N LYS A 22 -26.96 9.26 5.74
CA LYS A 22 -28.04 9.97 5.05
C LYS A 22 -28.25 11.35 5.68
N VAL A 23 -28.22 12.41 4.88
CA VAL A 23 -28.44 13.79 5.31
C VAL A 23 -29.55 14.44 4.46
N GLY A 24 -30.26 15.39 5.03
CA GLY A 24 -31.30 16.16 4.33
C GLY A 24 -30.75 17.48 3.83
N GLY A 25 -31.31 17.99 2.73
CA GLY A 25 -30.86 19.24 2.11
C GLY A 25 -29.78 19.01 1.05
N ARG A 26 -29.81 19.84 0.01
CA ARG A 26 -28.96 19.71 -1.18
C ARG A 26 -27.49 19.96 -0.83
N GLU A 27 -27.21 20.98 -0.04
CA GLU A 27 -25.88 21.41 0.38
C GLU A 27 -25.20 20.33 1.23
N LEU A 28 -25.94 19.75 2.19
CA LEU A 28 -25.41 18.67 3.02
C LEU A 28 -25.18 17.39 2.21
N THR A 29 -26.02 17.12 1.21
CA THR A 29 -25.83 15.98 0.31
C THR A 29 -24.57 16.15 -0.53
N GLN A 30 -24.34 17.36 -1.07
CA GLN A 30 -23.10 17.67 -1.79
C GLN A 30 -21.87 17.53 -0.90
N LEU A 31 -21.95 18.00 0.35
CA LEU A 31 -20.86 17.83 1.32
C LEU A 31 -20.60 16.35 1.62
N ALA A 32 -21.65 15.55 1.82
CA ALA A 32 -21.51 14.10 2.05
C ALA A 32 -20.81 13.40 0.87
N GLN A 33 -21.18 13.73 -0.36
CA GLN A 33 -20.54 13.19 -1.57
C GLN A 33 -19.07 13.61 -1.69
N ALA A 34 -18.73 14.86 -1.34
CA ALA A 34 -17.35 15.33 -1.35
C ALA A 34 -16.48 14.57 -0.32
N LEU A 35 -17.01 14.33 0.89
CA LEU A 35 -16.32 13.54 1.91
C LEU A 35 -16.11 12.08 1.47
N GLU A 36 -17.12 11.43 0.87
CA GLU A 36 -16.98 10.07 0.31
C GLU A 36 -15.94 10.00 -0.81
N SER A 37 -15.91 11.01 -1.70
CA SER A 37 -14.89 11.09 -2.75
C SER A 37 -13.47 11.20 -2.18
N MET A 38 -13.29 11.93 -1.07
CA MET A 38 -12.00 12.00 -0.39
C MET A 38 -11.61 10.67 0.26
N ARG A 39 -12.56 9.97 0.92
CA ARG A 39 -12.33 8.63 1.50
C ARG A 39 -11.78 7.66 0.44
N LEU A 40 -12.46 7.56 -0.70
CA LEU A 40 -12.05 6.66 -1.80
C LEU A 40 -10.65 7.01 -2.35
N LYS A 41 -10.32 8.30 -2.46
CA LYS A 41 -8.98 8.74 -2.90
C LYS A 41 -7.89 8.41 -1.89
N LEU A 42 -8.18 8.44 -0.59
CA LEU A 42 -7.24 8.04 0.46
C LEU A 42 -6.99 6.53 0.45
N GLU A 43 -8.04 5.72 0.31
CA GLU A 43 -7.92 4.26 0.18
C GLU A 43 -7.05 3.87 -1.04
N GLY A 44 -7.27 4.51 -2.19
CA GLY A 44 -6.48 4.26 -3.40
C GLY A 44 -4.99 4.55 -3.22
N LYS A 45 -4.61 5.54 -2.40
CA LYS A 45 -3.21 5.85 -2.11
C LYS A 45 -2.57 4.84 -1.17
N ALA A 46 -3.26 4.47 -0.10
CA ALA A 46 -2.75 3.49 0.87
C ALA A 46 -2.47 2.13 0.22
N TYR A 47 -3.33 1.68 -0.71
CA TYR A 47 -3.12 0.45 -1.45
C TYR A 47 -1.85 0.48 -2.31
N ILE A 48 -1.57 1.59 -3.00
CA ILE A 48 -0.38 1.71 -3.84
C ILE A 48 0.91 1.76 -3.00
N GLU A 49 0.89 2.44 -1.86
CA GLU A 49 2.05 2.52 -0.96
C GLU A 49 2.41 1.15 -0.39
N GLN A 50 1.42 0.42 0.16
CA GLN A 50 1.64 -0.95 0.65
C GLN A 50 2.01 -1.91 -0.49
N TYR A 51 1.39 -1.68 -1.65
CA TYR A 51 1.78 -2.09 -3.00
C TYR A 51 3.29 -2.18 -3.20
N ALA A 52 3.83 -0.98 -3.41
CA ALA A 52 5.23 -0.73 -3.72
C ALA A 52 6.16 -1.18 -2.59
N HIS A 53 5.75 -1.00 -1.32
CA HIS A 53 6.54 -1.44 -0.17
C HIS A 53 6.72 -2.96 -0.16
N THR A 54 5.63 -3.72 -0.26
CA THR A 54 5.67 -5.19 -0.31
C THR A 54 6.49 -5.67 -1.49
N LEU A 55 6.23 -5.13 -2.69
CA LEU A 55 6.97 -5.51 -3.88
C LEU A 55 8.48 -5.26 -3.73
N THR A 56 8.86 -4.14 -3.12
CA THR A 56 10.27 -3.82 -2.84
C THR A 56 10.89 -4.82 -1.87
N HIS A 57 10.17 -5.24 -0.85
CA HIS A 57 10.64 -6.26 0.10
C HIS A 57 10.82 -7.62 -0.59
N GLU A 58 9.86 -8.03 -1.41
CA GLU A 58 9.92 -9.29 -2.16
C GLU A 58 11.06 -9.30 -3.19
N LEU A 59 11.34 -8.18 -3.86
CA LEU A 59 12.40 -8.09 -4.87
C LEU A 59 13.82 -8.06 -4.29
N LYS A 60 14.03 -7.66 -3.02
CA LYS A 60 15.36 -7.61 -2.39
C LYS A 60 16.04 -8.97 -2.33
N SER A 61 15.31 -10.01 -1.93
CA SER A 61 15.81 -11.37 -1.77
C SER A 61 16.35 -11.98 -3.09
N PRO A 62 15.57 -12.02 -4.19
CA PRO A 62 16.05 -12.56 -5.46
C PRO A 62 17.20 -11.72 -6.05
N LEU A 63 17.19 -10.39 -5.89
CA LEU A 63 18.31 -9.54 -6.35
C LEU A 63 19.61 -9.83 -5.57
N ALA A 64 19.51 -10.04 -4.26
CA ALA A 64 20.67 -10.43 -3.45
C ALA A 64 21.19 -11.81 -3.87
N ALA A 65 20.31 -12.76 -4.15
CA ALA A 65 20.69 -14.10 -4.63
C ALA A 65 21.40 -14.04 -5.99
N ILE A 66 20.86 -13.28 -6.96
CA ILE A 66 21.48 -13.09 -8.28
C ILE A 66 22.86 -12.44 -8.12
N ARG A 67 22.97 -11.39 -7.29
CA ARG A 67 24.25 -10.71 -7.08
C ARG A 67 25.27 -11.63 -6.43
N GLY A 68 24.90 -12.40 -5.40
CA GLY A 68 25.79 -13.36 -4.76
C GLY A 68 26.23 -14.47 -5.71
N ALA A 69 25.34 -14.97 -6.58
CA ALA A 69 25.70 -15.92 -7.61
C ALA A 69 26.69 -15.33 -8.63
N ALA A 70 26.49 -14.07 -9.04
CA ALA A 70 27.40 -13.38 -9.95
C ALA A 70 28.78 -13.11 -9.33
N GLU A 71 28.84 -12.74 -8.05
CA GLU A 71 30.08 -12.59 -7.28
C GLU A 71 30.86 -13.91 -7.23
N LEU A 72 30.18 -15.02 -6.89
CA LEU A 72 30.79 -16.36 -6.89
C LEU A 72 31.34 -16.76 -8.26
N LEU A 73 30.68 -16.39 -9.36
CA LEU A 73 31.18 -16.68 -10.71
C LEU A 73 32.42 -15.85 -11.08
N GLN A 74 32.51 -14.59 -10.60
CA GLN A 74 33.64 -13.71 -10.87
C GLN A 74 34.90 -14.11 -10.10
N GLU A 75 34.76 -14.70 -8.91
CA GLU A 75 35.90 -15.11 -8.07
C GLU A 75 36.64 -16.38 -8.57
N LEU A 76 36.18 -17.04 -9.66
CA LEU A 76 36.74 -18.30 -10.18
C LEU A 76 37.03 -19.33 -9.06
N PRO A 77 36.03 -19.69 -8.23
CA PRO A 77 36.26 -20.59 -7.11
C PRO A 77 36.66 -21.98 -7.61
N PRO A 78 37.45 -22.74 -6.82
CA PRO A 78 37.84 -24.10 -7.17
C PRO A 78 36.63 -24.97 -7.54
N PRO A 79 36.78 -25.97 -8.43
CA PRO A 79 35.66 -26.75 -8.96
C PRO A 79 34.77 -27.40 -7.90
N GLU A 80 35.34 -27.77 -6.75
CA GLU A 80 34.59 -28.34 -5.62
C GLU A 80 33.66 -27.32 -4.94
N THR A 81 34.08 -26.05 -4.85
CA THR A 81 33.27 -24.97 -4.28
C THR A 81 32.13 -24.58 -5.24
N ALA A 82 32.41 -24.52 -6.54
CA ALA A 82 31.40 -24.22 -7.57
C ALA A 82 30.25 -25.25 -7.58
N ARG A 83 30.56 -26.55 -7.38
CA ARG A 83 29.57 -27.63 -7.30
C ARG A 83 28.58 -27.53 -6.14
N ARG A 84 28.85 -26.72 -5.12
CA ARG A 84 27.97 -26.56 -3.94
C ARG A 84 26.83 -25.56 -4.17
N PHE A 85 26.88 -24.79 -5.26
CA PHE A 85 25.92 -23.74 -5.60
C PHE A 85 25.10 -24.04 -6.88
N LEU A 86 25.29 -25.22 -7.47
CA LEU A 86 24.49 -25.81 -8.55
C LEU A 86 23.55 -26.88 -7.99
#